data_AF-A0A1Y3B0R4-F1
#
_entry.id   AF-A0A1Y3B0R4-F1
#
_cell.length_a   1.000
_cell.length_b   1.000
_cell.length_c   1.000
_cell.angle_alpha   90.00
_cell.angle_beta   90.00
_cell.angle_gamma   90.00
#
_symmetry.space_group_name_H-M   'P 1'
#
loop_
_entity.id
_entity.type
_entity.pdbx_description
1 polymer ?
#
loop_
_entity_poly.entity_id
_entity_poly.type
_entity_poly.pdbx_seq_one_letter_code
_entity_poly.pdbx_strand_id
1 'polypeptide(L)'
;MILRFLQIFTLNNYFLLITYPEFIDQIESIIVRLLNDETVEVRKDASLTLSRILESELISNERRDRLIQLFRSKSSDLSTDISNRHGGILGLCSFVYAFPNEIPDFLPEILLFLIDHIRSISVISNSVTETLRFFKKYHIEDWIIHKRKFSDEQLYQLNDVLISPSYYS
;
A
#
# COMPACT_ATOMS: atom_id res chain seq x y z
N MET A 1 -0.94 10.83 -17.08
CA MET A 1 -1.90 10.46 -18.16
C MET A 1 -2.11 8.94 -18.26
N ILE A 2 -1.04 8.13 -18.33
CA ILE A 2 -1.14 6.66 -18.39
C ILE A 2 -1.82 6.02 -17.16
N LEU A 3 -1.53 6.50 -15.95
CA LEU A 3 -2.08 5.92 -14.71
C LEU A 3 -3.60 6.12 -14.60
N ARG A 4 -4.09 7.32 -14.94
CA ARG A 4 -5.54 7.61 -15.00
C ARG A 4 -6.25 6.80 -16.08
N PHE A 5 -5.60 6.59 -17.23
CA PHE A 5 -6.12 5.69 -18.26
C PHE A 5 -6.23 4.26 -17.73
N LEU A 6 -5.19 3.76 -17.03
CA LEU A 6 -5.17 2.42 -16.46
C LEU A 6 -6.35 2.20 -15.51
N GLN A 7 -6.62 3.15 -14.60
CA GLN A 7 -7.75 3.08 -13.67
C GLN A 7 -9.11 2.98 -14.40
N ILE A 8 -9.32 3.83 -15.41
CA ILE A 8 -10.57 3.84 -16.19
C ILE A 8 -10.69 2.55 -17.01
N PHE A 9 -9.59 2.10 -17.59
CA PHE A 9 -9.54 0.89 -18.41
C PHE A 9 -9.84 -0.36 -17.59
N THR A 10 -9.25 -0.51 -16.39
CA THR A 10 -9.48 -1.69 -15.54
C THR A 10 -10.93 -1.81 -15.09
N LEU A 11 -11.56 -0.69 -14.74
CA LEU A 11 -12.97 -0.68 -14.34
C LEU A 11 -13.90 -1.00 -15.53
N ASN A 12 -13.67 -0.38 -16.68
CA ASN A 12 -14.53 -0.56 -17.85
C ASN A 12 -14.37 -1.93 -18.54
N ASN A 13 -13.22 -2.59 -18.35
CA ASN A 13 -12.91 -3.87 -18.99
C ASN A 13 -12.78 -5.03 -17.99
N TYR A 14 -13.35 -4.89 -16.79
CA TYR A 14 -13.23 -5.84 -15.69
C TYR A 14 -13.48 -7.31 -16.11
N PHE A 15 -14.58 -7.56 -16.82
CA PHE A 15 -14.95 -8.91 -17.25
C PHE A 15 -13.91 -9.53 -18.22
N LEU A 16 -13.37 -8.72 -19.13
CA LEU A 16 -12.31 -9.16 -20.05
C LEU A 16 -11.02 -9.45 -19.30
N LEU A 17 -10.65 -8.61 -18.33
CA LEU A 17 -9.40 -8.78 -17.57
C LEU A 17 -9.42 -10.03 -16.69
N ILE A 18 -10.55 -10.35 -16.07
CA ILE A 18 -10.71 -11.61 -15.33
C ILE A 18 -10.63 -12.82 -16.26
N THR A 19 -11.15 -12.68 -17.49
CA THR A 19 -11.13 -13.76 -18.48
C THR A 19 -9.71 -14.03 -19.01
N TYR A 20 -8.85 -13.01 -19.05
CA TYR A 20 -7.49 -13.08 -19.62
C TYR A 20 -6.43 -12.61 -18.60
N PRO A 21 -5.91 -13.51 -17.74
CA PRO A 21 -4.94 -13.19 -16.69
C PRO A 21 -3.67 -12.49 -17.17
N GLU A 22 -3.30 -12.69 -18.43
CA GLU A 22 -2.10 -12.15 -19.07
C GLU A 22 -2.10 -10.61 -19.11
N PHE A 23 -3.30 -10.00 -19.19
CA PHE A 23 -3.42 -8.54 -19.10
C PHE A 23 -3.20 -8.03 -17.68
N ILE A 24 -3.56 -8.82 -16.66
CA ILE A 24 -3.30 -8.49 -15.27
C ILE A 24 -1.78 -8.52 -15.01
N ASP A 25 -1.06 -9.48 -15.57
CA ASP A 25 0.41 -9.53 -15.50
C ASP A 25 1.07 -8.29 -16.13
N GLN A 26 0.55 -7.83 -17.27
CA GLN A 26 1.04 -6.60 -17.92
C GLN A 26 0.76 -5.37 -17.06
N ILE A 27 -0.45 -5.27 -16.49
CA ILE A 27 -0.84 -4.18 -15.58
C ILE A 27 0.08 -4.16 -14.35
N GLU A 28 0.27 -5.30 -13.70
CA GLU A 28 1.17 -5.44 -12.54
C GLU A 28 2.60 -5.03 -12.89
N SER A 29 3.13 -5.51 -14.02
CA SER A 29 4.47 -5.15 -14.49
C SER A 29 4.64 -3.64 -14.73
N ILE A 30 3.65 -3.00 -15.35
CA ILE A 30 3.66 -1.56 -15.57
C ILE A 30 3.65 -0.81 -14.24
N ILE A 31 2.78 -1.19 -13.30
CA ILE A 31 2.69 -0.55 -11.99
C ILE A 31 3.98 -0.72 -11.19
N VAL A 32 4.54 -1.93 -11.12
CA VAL A 32 5.79 -2.22 -10.42
C VAL A 32 6.95 -1.42 -11.01
N ARG A 33 6.97 -1.21 -12.33
CA ARG A 33 7.95 -0.34 -12.98
C ARG A 33 7.77 1.11 -12.58
N LEU A 34 6.56 1.64 -12.63
CA LEU A 34 6.25 3.04 -12.28
C LEU A 34 6.46 3.33 -10.79
N LEU A 35 6.32 2.34 -9.91
CA LEU A 35 6.67 2.45 -8.50
C LEU A 35 8.18 2.69 -8.27
N ASN A 36 9.04 2.39 -9.24
CA ASN A 36 10.49 2.65 -9.16
C ASN A 36 10.92 3.82 -10.06
N ASP A 37 9.99 4.62 -10.58
CA ASP A 37 10.29 5.80 -11.40
C ASP A 37 11.19 6.78 -10.64
N GLU A 38 12.03 7.55 -11.32
CA GLU A 38 12.90 8.55 -10.70
C GLU A 38 12.11 9.66 -9.98
N THR A 39 10.93 10.00 -10.51
CA THR A 39 10.06 11.07 -10.03
C THR A 39 9.19 10.56 -8.86
N VAL A 40 9.25 11.24 -7.70
CA VAL A 40 8.51 10.85 -6.49
C VAL A 40 7.00 10.82 -6.75
N GLU A 41 6.49 11.82 -7.47
CA GLU A 41 5.08 12.00 -7.78
C GLU A 41 4.54 10.86 -8.65
N VAL A 42 5.32 10.39 -9.63
CA VAL A 42 4.95 9.24 -10.47
C VAL A 42 4.83 7.98 -9.62
N ARG A 43 5.77 7.77 -8.69
CA ARG A 43 5.68 6.63 -7.76
C ARG A 43 4.43 6.70 -6.88
N LYS A 44 4.11 7.90 -6.34
CA LYS A 44 2.91 8.10 -5.52
C LYS A 44 1.62 7.85 -6.31
N ASP A 45 1.53 8.37 -7.53
CA ASP A 45 0.38 8.13 -8.41
C ASP A 45 0.23 6.63 -8.77
N ALA A 46 1.36 5.93 -8.95
CA ALA A 46 1.36 4.49 -9.21
C ALA A 46 0.83 3.71 -8.01
N SER A 47 1.22 4.08 -6.79
CA SER A 47 0.68 3.52 -5.55
C SER A 47 -0.83 3.72 -5.42
N LEU A 48 -1.32 4.95 -5.66
CA LEU A 48 -2.75 5.22 -5.63
C LEU A 48 -3.52 4.47 -6.73
N THR A 49 -2.89 4.24 -7.88
CA THR A 49 -3.48 3.43 -8.94
C THR A 49 -3.56 1.95 -8.55
N LEU A 50 -2.49 1.42 -7.95
CA LEU A 50 -2.48 0.06 -7.42
C LEU A 50 -3.56 -0.13 -6.36
N SER A 51 -3.78 0.86 -5.48
CA SER A 51 -4.82 0.76 -4.45
C SER A 51 -6.22 0.57 -5.06
N ARG A 52 -6.52 1.25 -6.18
CA ARG A 52 -7.80 1.09 -6.89
C ARG A 52 -7.96 -0.27 -7.56
N ILE A 53 -6.86 -0.82 -8.07
CA ILE A 53 -6.85 -2.15 -8.68
C ILE A 53 -7.03 -3.24 -7.61
N LEU A 54 -6.44 -3.04 -6.42
CA LEU A 54 -6.64 -3.91 -5.27
C LEU A 54 -8.07 -3.85 -4.74
N GLU A 55 -8.66 -2.66 -4.68
CA GLU A 55 -10.05 -2.41 -4.27
C GLU A 55 -11.06 -3.05 -5.25
N SER A 56 -10.75 -3.11 -6.55
CA SER A 56 -11.66 -3.65 -7.55
C SER A 56 -11.75 -5.19 -7.59
N GLU A 57 -11.16 -5.90 -6.61
CA GLU A 57 -11.08 -7.37 -6.54
C GLU A 57 -10.47 -8.06 -7.78
N LEU A 58 -9.83 -7.30 -8.67
CA LEU A 58 -9.23 -7.83 -9.89
C LEU A 58 -8.03 -8.73 -9.59
N ILE A 59 -7.35 -8.47 -8.48
CA ILE A 59 -6.18 -9.20 -8.01
C ILE A 59 -6.63 -10.35 -7.10
N SER A 60 -6.37 -11.58 -7.54
CA SER A 60 -6.61 -12.79 -6.74
C SER A 60 -5.80 -12.80 -5.46
N ASN A 61 -6.23 -13.57 -4.46
CA ASN A 61 -5.51 -13.71 -3.18
C ASN A 61 -4.05 -14.15 -3.39
N GLU A 62 -3.80 -15.12 -4.27
CA GLU A 62 -2.43 -15.59 -4.56
C GLU A 62 -1.54 -14.49 -5.16
N ARG A 63 -2.08 -13.69 -6.09
CA ARG A 63 -1.35 -12.55 -6.68
C ARG A 63 -1.08 -11.48 -5.62
N ARG A 64 -2.06 -11.26 -4.73
CA ARG A 64 -1.94 -10.34 -3.60
C ARG A 64 -0.76 -10.69 -2.72
N ASP A 65 -0.66 -11.94 -2.31
CA ASP A 65 0.41 -12.42 -1.43
C ASP A 65 1.79 -12.29 -2.09
N ARG A 66 1.88 -12.59 -3.40
CA ARG A 66 3.11 -12.39 -4.20
C ARG A 66 3.52 -10.93 -4.24
N LEU A 67 2.58 -10.00 -4.44
CA LEU A 67 2.85 -8.56 -4.45
C LEU A 67 3.33 -8.06 -3.08
N ILE A 68 2.69 -8.51 -1.98
CA ILE A 68 3.11 -8.16 -0.62
C ILE A 68 4.56 -8.62 -0.38
N GLN A 69 4.90 -9.85 -0.75
CA GLN A 69 6.26 -10.38 -0.62
C GLN A 69 7.27 -9.60 -1.47
N LEU A 70 6.91 -9.28 -2.72
CA LEU A 70 7.75 -8.47 -3.63
C LEU A 70 8.03 -7.08 -3.04
N PHE A 71 7.03 -6.40 -2.50
CA PHE A 71 7.20 -5.04 -1.98
C PHE A 71 7.98 -5.01 -0.65
N ARG A 72 7.80 -6.04 0.19
CA ARG A 72 8.64 -6.24 1.39
C ARG A 72 10.11 -6.46 1.02
N SER A 73 10.40 -7.33 0.06
CA SER A 73 11.78 -7.58 -0.35
C SER A 73 12.45 -6.34 -0.93
N LYS A 74 11.75 -5.61 -1.82
CA LYS A 74 12.25 -4.35 -2.41
C LYS A 74 12.52 -3.26 -1.36
N SER A 75 11.68 -3.13 -0.35
CA SER A 75 11.83 -2.07 0.68
C SER A 75 13.00 -2.35 1.65
N SER A 76 13.25 -3.61 1.96
CA SER A 76 14.34 -4.04 2.86
C SER A 76 15.70 -4.20 2.17
N ASP A 77 15.76 -4.24 0.83
CA ASP A 77 17.02 -4.42 0.10
C ASP A 77 17.88 -3.14 0.10
N LEU A 78 18.80 -3.07 1.05
CA LEU A 78 19.74 -1.96 1.22
C LEU A 78 20.79 -1.86 0.11
N SER A 79 20.95 -2.88 -0.75
CA SER A 79 21.87 -2.85 -1.89
C SER A 79 21.33 -2.04 -3.07
N THR A 80 20.02 -1.72 -3.04
CA THR A 80 19.33 -1.02 -4.11
C THR A 80 19.17 0.47 -3.82
N ASP A 81 18.83 1.23 -4.85
CA ASP A 81 18.68 2.67 -4.74
C ASP A 81 17.45 3.07 -3.90
N ILE A 82 17.41 4.34 -3.50
CA ILE A 82 16.32 4.89 -2.68
C ILE A 82 14.98 4.81 -3.42
N SER A 83 14.99 4.94 -4.75
CA SER A 83 13.78 4.83 -5.59
C SER A 83 13.14 3.45 -5.49
N ASN A 84 13.95 2.38 -5.59
CA ASN A 84 13.47 1.00 -5.48
C ASN A 84 12.89 0.70 -4.09
N ARG A 85 13.60 1.13 -3.04
CA ARG A 85 13.15 0.94 -1.65
C ARG A 85 11.86 1.70 -1.37
N HIS A 86 11.78 2.96 -1.82
CA HIS A 86 10.57 3.77 -1.70
C HIS A 86 9.41 3.19 -2.52
N GLY A 87 9.68 2.64 -3.71
CA GLY A 87 8.69 1.92 -4.51
C GLY A 87 8.11 0.69 -3.80
N GLY A 88 8.96 -0.08 -3.11
CA GLY A 88 8.50 -1.16 -2.23
C GLY A 88 7.59 -0.65 -1.10
N ILE A 89 7.98 0.42 -0.42
CA ILE A 89 7.15 1.03 0.64
C ILE A 89 5.82 1.52 0.08
N LEU A 90 5.82 2.23 -1.04
CA LEU A 90 4.61 2.73 -1.69
C LEU A 90 3.70 1.58 -2.16
N GLY A 91 4.26 0.48 -2.65
CA GLY A 91 3.50 -0.72 -2.95
C GLY A 91 2.76 -1.25 -1.72
N LEU A 92 3.40 -1.27 -0.54
CA LEU A 92 2.74 -1.64 0.72
C LEU A 92 1.70 -0.60 1.17
N CYS A 93 1.99 0.70 1.02
CA CYS A 93 1.04 1.76 1.29
C CYS A 93 -0.25 1.64 0.47
N SER A 94 -0.16 1.18 -0.78
CA SER A 94 -1.33 0.96 -1.64
C SER A 94 -2.35 -0.03 -1.05
N PHE A 95 -1.90 -1.02 -0.28
CA PHE A 95 -2.81 -1.93 0.43
C PHE A 95 -3.61 -1.20 1.49
N VAL A 96 -2.97 -0.33 2.26
CA VAL A 96 -3.66 0.48 3.27
C VAL A 96 -4.69 1.41 2.63
N TYR A 97 -4.34 2.03 1.50
CA TYR A 97 -5.27 2.90 0.76
C TYR A 97 -6.43 2.16 0.10
N ALA A 98 -6.29 0.86 -0.19
CA ALA A 98 -7.31 0.05 -0.83
C ALA A 98 -8.45 -0.34 0.12
N PHE A 99 -8.19 -0.37 1.43
CA PHE A 99 -9.15 -0.81 2.45
C PHE A 99 -9.40 0.30 3.49
N PRO A 100 -10.10 1.40 3.14
CA PRO A 100 -10.37 2.48 4.09
C PRO A 100 -11.37 2.08 5.18
N ASN A 101 -12.29 1.14 4.90
CA ASN A 101 -13.41 0.82 5.80
C ASN A 101 -13.30 -0.59 6.40
N GLU A 102 -12.23 -1.32 6.09
CA GLU A 102 -12.09 -2.73 6.45
C GLU A 102 -10.64 -3.04 6.81
N ILE A 103 -10.45 -4.07 7.64
CA ILE A 103 -9.12 -4.58 7.99
C ILE A 103 -9.05 -6.06 7.62
N PRO A 104 -8.60 -6.38 6.39
CA PRO A 104 -8.29 -7.73 5.98
C PRO A 104 -7.16 -8.33 6.83
N ASP A 105 -7.09 -9.66 6.89
CA ASP A 105 -6.18 -10.36 7.82
C ASP A 105 -4.68 -10.12 7.51
N PHE A 106 -4.33 -9.73 6.28
CA PHE A 106 -2.96 -9.35 5.91
C PHE A 106 -2.58 -7.91 6.29
N LEU A 107 -3.58 -7.04 6.53
CA LEU A 107 -3.35 -5.61 6.70
C LEU A 107 -2.62 -5.26 8.01
N PRO A 108 -2.90 -5.90 9.17
CA PRO A 108 -2.15 -5.68 10.40
C PRO A 108 -0.63 -5.82 10.22
N GLU A 109 -0.19 -6.90 9.58
CA GLU A 109 1.24 -7.16 9.34
C GLU A 109 1.88 -6.11 8.42
N ILE A 110 1.11 -5.58 7.45
CA ILE A 110 1.59 -4.48 6.59
C ILE A 110 1.76 -3.21 7.41
N LEU A 111 0.79 -2.87 8.27
CA LEU A 111 0.85 -1.68 9.11
C LEU A 111 2.09 -1.70 10.02
N LEU A 112 2.35 -2.81 10.72
CA LEU A 112 3.54 -2.93 11.58
C LEU A 112 4.83 -2.71 10.81
N PHE A 113 4.95 -3.34 9.64
CA PHE A 113 6.12 -3.17 8.79
C PHE A 113 6.30 -1.71 8.35
N LEU A 114 5.21 -1.00 8.04
CA LEU A 114 5.27 0.42 7.71
C LEU A 114 5.70 1.26 8.94
N ILE A 115 5.24 0.92 10.15
CA ILE A 115 5.60 1.63 11.39
C ILE A 115 7.12 1.61 11.62
N ASP A 116 7.78 0.49 11.33
CA ASP A 116 9.24 0.37 11.44
C ASP A 116 9.99 1.34 10.51
N HIS A 117 9.33 1.85 9.46
CA HIS A 117 9.90 2.77 8.48
C HIS A 117 9.60 4.24 8.75
N ILE A 118 8.91 4.59 9.84
CA ILE A 118 8.60 5.99 10.21
C ILE A 118 9.87 6.82 10.41
N ARG A 119 10.95 6.22 10.92
CA ARG A 119 12.22 6.93 11.19
C ARG A 119 13.26 6.75 10.07
N SER A 120 12.81 6.31 8.89
CA SER A 120 13.66 6.15 7.71
C SER A 120 13.99 7.50 7.06
N ILE A 121 14.68 7.46 5.91
CA ILE A 121 14.98 8.62 5.08
C ILE A 121 13.69 9.40 4.77
N SER A 122 13.78 10.73 4.71
CA SER A 122 12.63 11.65 4.66
C SER A 122 11.57 11.28 3.63
N VAL A 123 11.94 10.89 2.41
CA VAL A 123 10.99 10.51 1.35
C VAL A 123 10.14 9.29 1.76
N ILE A 124 10.76 8.27 2.37
CA ILE A 124 10.08 7.07 2.85
C ILE A 124 9.24 7.40 4.08
N SER A 125 9.83 8.07 5.07
CA SER A 125 9.17 8.47 6.31
C SER A 125 7.90 9.30 6.04
N ASN A 126 7.95 10.23 5.08
CA ASN A 126 6.82 11.05 4.69
C ASN A 126 5.67 10.21 4.12
N SER A 127 5.96 9.31 3.18
CA SER A 127 4.94 8.44 2.57
C SER A 127 4.31 7.48 3.59
N VAL A 128 5.12 6.91 4.49
CA VAL A 128 4.65 6.08 5.60
C VAL A 128 3.73 6.87 6.52
N THR A 129 4.17 8.06 6.95
CA THR A 129 3.41 8.92 7.86
C THR A 129 2.08 9.34 7.24
N GLU A 130 2.07 9.72 5.96
CA GLU A 130 0.86 10.04 5.20
C GLU A 130 -0.12 8.86 5.18
N THR A 131 0.40 7.64 4.95
CA THR A 131 -0.38 6.40 4.93
C THR A 131 -0.97 6.07 6.31
N LEU A 132 -0.20 6.21 7.38
CA LEU A 132 -0.67 5.95 8.74
C LEU A 132 -1.71 6.98 9.20
N ARG A 133 -1.56 8.25 8.80
CA ARG A 133 -2.60 9.29 9.00
C ARG A 133 -3.88 8.95 8.25
N PHE A 134 -3.77 8.45 7.01
CA PHE A 134 -4.93 7.95 6.26
C PHE A 134 -5.60 6.80 7.01
N PHE A 135 -4.85 5.77 7.39
CA PHE A 135 -5.39 4.63 8.15
C PHE A 135 -6.16 5.09 9.39
N LYS A 136 -5.52 5.94 10.22
CA LYS A 136 -6.15 6.52 11.41
C LYS A 136 -7.44 7.26 11.07
N LYS A 137 -7.42 8.13 10.06
CA LYS A 137 -8.58 8.95 9.67
C LYS A 137 -9.81 8.09 9.36
N TYR A 138 -9.64 6.98 8.63
CA TYR A 138 -10.76 6.19 8.15
C TYR A 138 -11.20 5.06 9.11
N HIS A 139 -10.36 4.64 10.06
CA HIS A 139 -10.68 3.54 10.98
C HIS A 139 -10.96 3.98 12.42
N ILE A 140 -10.77 5.25 12.77
CA ILE A 140 -10.87 5.71 14.16
C ILE A 140 -12.31 5.69 14.70
N GLU A 141 -13.31 5.97 13.85
CA GLU A 141 -14.71 6.01 14.27
C GLU A 141 -15.19 4.62 14.74
N ASP A 142 -14.85 3.58 13.98
CA ASP A 142 -15.19 2.18 14.28
C ASP A 142 -14.05 1.40 14.94
N TRP A 143 -13.12 2.11 15.62
CA TRP A 143 -11.91 1.50 16.17
C TRP A 143 -12.18 0.36 17.16
N ILE A 144 -13.31 0.40 17.88
CA ILE A 144 -13.72 -0.66 18.82
C ILE A 144 -13.89 -2.02 18.12
N ILE A 145 -14.32 -1.99 16.85
CA ILE A 145 -14.49 -3.18 16.01
C ILE A 145 -13.15 -3.53 15.36
N HIS A 146 -12.53 -2.54 14.71
CA HIS A 146 -11.28 -2.72 13.97
C HIS A 146 -10.12 -3.24 14.82
N LYS A 147 -9.98 -2.78 16.06
CA LYS A 147 -8.91 -3.24 16.98
C LYS A 147 -8.95 -4.75 17.26
N ARG A 148 -10.09 -5.41 17.05
CA ARG A 148 -10.23 -6.88 17.24
C ARG A 148 -9.50 -7.70 16.18
N LYS A 149 -9.09 -7.06 15.07
CA LYS A 149 -8.27 -7.67 14.03
C LYS A 149 -6.78 -7.71 14.35
N PHE A 150 -6.38 -7.14 15.49
CA PHE A 150 -5.00 -7.07 15.93
C PHE A 150 -4.81 -7.90 17.19
N SER A 151 -3.61 -8.46 17.37
CA SER A 151 -3.17 -9.01 18.65
C SER A 151 -2.84 -7.89 19.64
N ASP A 152 -2.75 -8.21 20.94
CA ASP A 152 -2.38 -7.23 21.97
C ASP A 152 -0.99 -6.62 21.72
N GLU A 153 -0.05 -7.40 21.20
CA GLU A 153 1.29 -6.94 20.81
C GLU A 153 1.24 -5.95 19.65
N GLN A 154 0.44 -6.27 18.61
CA GLN A 154 0.26 -5.39 17.46
C GLN A 154 -0.41 -4.07 17.86
N LEU A 155 -1.41 -4.13 18.76
CA LEU A 155 -2.08 -2.94 19.30
C LEU A 155 -1.12 -2.07 20.11
N TYR A 156 -0.20 -2.67 20.87
CA TYR A 156 0.80 -1.93 21.62
C TYR A 156 1.68 -1.09 20.68
N GLN A 157 2.21 -1.68 19.62
CA GLN A 157 3.02 -0.97 18.62
C GLN A 157 2.23 0.11 17.86
N LEU A 158 0.96 -0.18 17.57
CA LEU A 158 0.09 0.75 16.84
C LEU A 158 -0.37 1.94 17.70
N ASN A 159 -0.49 1.76 19.02
CA ASN A 159 -0.92 2.82 19.95
C ASN A 159 0.05 4.01 19.97
N ASP A 160 1.36 3.77 19.89
CA ASP A 160 2.36 4.84 19.81
C ASP A 160 2.13 5.73 18.57
N VAL A 161 1.62 5.13 17.50
CA VAL A 161 1.30 5.81 16.25
C VAL A 161 -0.07 6.51 16.30
N LEU A 162 -1.09 5.84 16.85
CA LEU A 162 -2.45 6.35 16.88
C LEU A 162 -2.66 7.44 17.94
N ILE A 163 -1.95 7.38 19.07
CA ILE A 163 -2.15 8.28 20.22
C ILE A 163 -1.24 9.51 20.12
N SER A 164 -0.10 9.43 19.41
CA SER A 164 0.83 10.55 19.39
C SER A 164 0.22 11.80 18.74
N PRO A 165 0.12 12.93 19.47
CA PRO A 165 -0.31 14.21 18.92
C PRO A 165 0.76 14.83 17.99
N SER A 166 1.98 14.29 17.97
CA SER A 166 3.15 14.86 17.27
C SER A 166 3.26 14.45 15.80
N TYR A 167 2.34 13.64 15.25
CA TYR A 167 2.22 13.50 13.80
C TYR A 167 1.59 14.73 13.14
N TYR A 168 1.50 15.88 13.83
CA TYR A 168 0.94 17.14 13.34
C TYR A 168 1.98 18.27 13.22
N SER A 169 3.27 17.98 13.37
CA SER A 169 4.35 18.97 13.18
C SER A 169 5.04 18.82 11.84
#